data_AF-A0A2D4EWM7-F1
#
_entry.id   AF-A0A2D4EWM7-F1
#
_cell.length_a   1.000
_cell.length_b   1.000
_cell.length_c   1.000
_cell.angle_alpha   90.00
_cell.angle_beta   90.00
_cell.angle_gamma   90.00
#
_symmetry.space_group_name_H-M   'P 1'
#
loop_
_entity.id
_entity.type
_entity.pdbx_description
1 polymer ?
#
loop_
_entity_poly.entity_id
_entity_poly.type
_entity_poly.pdbx_seq_one_letter_code
_entity_poly.pdbx_strand_id
1 'polypeptide(L)'
;MLQQIIRINFSTNIVKILQGIYSTQTASVLLNGDCTDESPLLFILSLEVLLATIRQNSRIKGIKIRNEEYKVQAFADNLVFIVEELIKNGQVLLQEIEKFRE
;
A
#
# COMPACT_ATOMS: atom_id res chain seq x y z
N MET A 1 -9.30 -0.80 -5.25
CA MET A 1 -7.95 -0.48 -5.78
C MET A 1 -7.88 0.74 -6.71
N LEU A 2 -8.71 0.85 -7.77
CA LEU A 2 -8.64 2.01 -8.68
C LEU A 2 -8.82 3.36 -7.96
N GLN A 3 -9.71 3.43 -6.97
CA GLN A 3 -9.88 4.63 -6.15
C GLN A 3 -8.65 4.97 -5.31
N GLN A 4 -7.88 3.97 -4.86
CA GLN A 4 -6.62 4.20 -4.15
C GLN A 4 -5.56 4.78 -5.09
N ILE A 5 -5.51 4.33 -6.35
CA ILE A 5 -4.56 4.85 -7.35
C ILE A 5 -4.79 6.34 -7.67
N ILE A 6 -6.03 6.82 -7.57
CA ILE A 6 -6.33 8.26 -7.73
C ILE A 6 -5.58 9.09 -6.67
N ARG A 7 -5.31 8.53 -5.49
CA ARG A 7 -4.55 9.21 -4.42
C ARG A 7 -3.05 9.36 -4.74
N ILE A 8 -2.52 8.61 -5.71
CA ILE A 8 -1.11 8.71 -6.15
C ILE A 8 -0.86 9.98 -6.98
N ASN A 9 -1.90 10.77 -7.27
CA ASN A 9 -1.82 12.01 -8.05
C ASN A 9 -1.14 11.80 -9.43
N PHE A 10 -1.39 10.65 -10.05
CA PHE A 10 -0.95 10.40 -11.41
C PHE A 10 -1.65 11.34 -12.40
N SER A 11 -0.97 11.64 -13.50
CA SER A 11 -1.61 12.37 -14.59
C SER A 11 -2.79 11.57 -15.13
N THR A 12 -3.82 12.29 -15.59
CA THR A 12 -5.02 11.67 -16.17
C THR A 12 -4.71 10.75 -17.35
N ASN A 13 -3.65 11.01 -18.10
CA ASN A 13 -3.16 10.17 -19.19
C ASN A 13 -2.64 8.81 -18.67
N ILE A 14 -1.86 8.81 -17.59
CA ILE A 14 -1.37 7.56 -16.98
C ILE A 14 -2.53 6.74 -16.44
N VAL A 15 -3.50 7.38 -15.76
CA VAL A 15 -4.69 6.68 -15.25
C VAL A 15 -5.47 6.00 -16.39
N LYS A 16 -5.68 6.69 -17.51
CA LYS A 16 -6.36 6.11 -18.69
C LYS A 16 -5.59 4.94 -19.30
N ILE A 17 -4.26 5.02 -19.36
CA ILE A 17 -3.41 3.93 -19.85
C ILE A 17 -3.56 2.70 -18.93
N LEU A 18 -3.47 2.90 -17.61
CA LEU A 18 -3.65 1.81 -16.64
C LEU A 18 -5.05 1.18 -16.76
N GLN A 19 -6.11 2.00 -16.89
CA GLN A 19 -7.46 1.50 -17.12
C GLN A 19 -7.57 0.71 -18.43
N GLY A 20 -6.92 1.17 -19.51
CA GLY A 20 -6.90 0.47 -20.80
C GLY A 20 -6.21 -0.89 -20.71
N ILE A 21 -5.03 -0.96 -20.09
CA ILE A 21 -4.24 -2.20 -19.94
C ILE A 21 -4.97 -3.21 -19.06
N TYR A 22 -5.54 -2.75 -17.94
CA TYR A 22 -6.12 -3.65 -16.94
C TYR A 22 -7.61 -3.96 -17.15
N SER A 23 -8.28 -3.30 -18.09
CA SER A 23 -9.68 -3.62 -18.42
C SER A 23 -9.85 -5.00 -19.08
N THR A 24 -8.79 -5.58 -19.64
CA THR A 24 -8.82 -6.86 -20.36
C THR A 24 -7.82 -7.88 -19.84
N GLN A 25 -7.24 -7.63 -18.65
CA GLN A 25 -6.19 -8.52 -18.17
C GLN A 25 -6.73 -9.88 -17.70
N THR A 26 -5.89 -10.90 -17.83
CA THR A 26 -6.22 -12.29 -17.47
C THR A 26 -5.43 -12.83 -16.28
N ALA A 27 -4.40 -12.12 -15.84
CA ALA A 27 -3.69 -12.46 -14.61
C ALA A 27 -4.60 -12.23 -13.40
N SER A 28 -4.32 -12.89 -12.29
CA SER A 28 -5.08 -12.78 -11.05
C SER A 28 -4.14 -12.84 -9.86
N VAL A 29 -4.56 -12.26 -8.75
CA VAL A 29 -3.82 -12.37 -7.48
C VAL A 29 -4.44 -13.50 -6.67
N LEU A 30 -3.60 -14.44 -6.21
CA LEU A 30 -4.03 -15.45 -5.25
C LEU A 30 -3.86 -14.87 -3.84
N LEU A 31 -4.97 -14.64 -3.14
CA LEU A 31 -4.99 -14.16 -1.77
C LEU A 31 -5.59 -15.22 -0.86
N ASN A 32 -4.80 -15.76 0.07
CA ASN A 32 -5.23 -16.76 1.06
C ASN A 32 -5.93 -18.00 0.45
N GLY A 33 -5.54 -18.39 -0.76
CA GLY A 33 -6.12 -19.53 -1.47
C GLY A 33 -7.23 -19.19 -2.45
N ASP A 34 -7.70 -17.93 -2.46
CA ASP A 34 -8.73 -17.45 -3.36
C ASP A 34 -8.13 -16.59 -4.49
N CYS A 35 -8.47 -16.91 -5.74
CA CYS A 35 -8.10 -16.07 -6.88
C CYS A 35 -9.01 -14.86 -6.98
N THR A 36 -8.43 -13.67 -7.13
CA THR A 36 -9.16 -12.44 -7.38
C THR A 36 -9.20 -12.10 -8.87
N ASP A 37 -10.19 -11.31 -9.28
CA ASP A 37 -10.20 -10.67 -10.60
C ASP A 37 -9.28 -9.43 -10.65
N GLU A 38 -8.43 -9.26 -9.63
CA GLU A 38 -7.58 -8.10 -9.48
C GLU A 38 -6.25 -8.30 -10.22
N SER A 39 -5.80 -7.22 -10.84
CA SER A 39 -4.50 -7.22 -11.49
C SER A 39 -3.35 -7.25 -10.49
N PRO A 40 -2.35 -8.14 -10.66
CA PRO A 40 -1.16 -8.15 -9.82
C PRO A 40 -0.45 -6.79 -9.74
N LEU A 41 -0.31 -6.09 -10.88
CA LEU A 41 0.34 -4.78 -10.85
C LEU A 41 -0.55 -3.71 -10.21
N LEU A 42 -1.85 -3.74 -10.45
CA LEU A 42 -2.80 -2.80 -9.84
C LEU A 42 -2.88 -3.01 -8.32
N PHE A 43 -2.74 -4.25 -7.86
CA PHE A 43 -2.63 -4.63 -6.45
C PHE A 43 -1.36 -4.06 -5.82
N ILE A 44 -0.19 -4.27 -6.43
CA ILE A 44 1.09 -3.71 -5.94
C ILE A 44 1.03 -2.18 -5.88
N LEU A 45 0.51 -1.52 -6.92
CA LEU A 45 0.35 -0.06 -6.95
C LEU A 45 -0.60 0.44 -5.87
N SER A 46 -1.69 -0.28 -5.60
CA SER A 46 -2.62 0.04 -4.52
C SER A 46 -1.94 -0.08 -3.15
N LEU A 47 -1.12 -1.11 -2.92
CA LEU A 47 -0.38 -1.27 -1.67
C LEU A 47 0.63 -0.16 -1.44
N GLU A 48 1.29 0.34 -2.49
CA GLU A 48 2.24 1.44 -2.35
C GLU A 48 1.57 2.72 -1.80
N VAL A 49 0.26 2.94 -2.06
CA VAL A 49 -0.50 4.03 -1.44
C VAL A 49 -0.50 3.90 0.07
N LEU A 50 -0.85 2.71 0.59
CA LEU A 50 -0.86 2.44 2.02
C LEU A 50 0.54 2.62 2.63
N LEU A 51 1.55 2.04 1.99
CA LEU A 51 2.94 2.11 2.47
C LEU A 51 3.45 3.55 2.48
N ALA A 52 3.15 4.35 1.46
CA ALA A 52 3.48 5.76 1.40
C ALA A 52 2.78 6.56 2.51
N THR A 53 1.48 6.31 2.74
CA THR A 53 0.73 6.93 3.85
C THR A 53 1.40 6.65 5.19
N ILE A 54 1.81 5.40 5.44
CA ILE A 54 2.49 5.02 6.68
C ILE A 54 3.87 5.68 6.80
N ARG A 55 4.67 5.70 5.72
CA ARG A 55 5.99 6.38 5.71
C ARG A 55 5.86 7.86 6.07
N GLN A 56 4.87 8.55 5.50
CA GLN A 56 4.65 9.99 5.67
C GLN A 56 3.96 10.36 6.99
N ASN A 57 3.24 9.43 7.63
CA ASN A 57 2.55 9.71 8.88
C ASN A 57 3.53 9.89 10.05
N SER A 58 3.68 11.13 10.52
CA SER A 58 4.59 11.50 11.63
C SER A 58 4.17 10.93 12.99
N ARG A 59 2.92 10.48 13.13
CA ARG A 59 2.41 9.86 14.37
C ARG A 59 2.81 8.38 14.46
N ILE A 60 3.19 7.76 13.36
CA ILE A 60 3.77 6.42 13.33
C ILE A 60 5.28 6.62 13.35
N LYS A 61 5.93 6.27 14.46
CA LYS A 61 7.39 6.33 14.58
C LYS A 61 7.98 4.98 14.25
N GLY A 62 8.93 4.96 13.32
CA GLY A 62 9.72 3.79 12.98
C GLY A 62 11.11 3.83 13.61
N ILE A 63 11.95 2.87 13.27
CA ILE A 63 13.33 2.87 13.75
C ILE A 63 14.14 3.87 12.94
N LYS A 64 14.85 4.77 13.61
CA LYS A 64 15.77 5.71 12.95
C LYS A 64 17.18 5.13 12.89
N ILE A 65 17.70 4.95 11.68
CA ILE A 65 19.10 4.56 11.44
C ILE A 65 19.75 5.67 10.62
N ARG A 66 20.82 6.26 11.16
CA ARG A 66 21.46 7.46 10.58
C ARG A 66 20.43 8.59 10.42
N ASN A 67 20.18 9.03 9.18
CA ASN A 67 19.28 10.13 8.86
C ASN A 67 17.97 9.68 8.20
N GLU A 68 17.70 8.37 8.20
CA GLU A 68 16.49 7.78 7.61
C GLU A 68 15.65 7.09 8.69
N GLU A 69 14.33 7.17 8.55
CA GLU A 69 13.36 6.50 9.42
C GLU A 69 12.70 5.35 8.66
N TYR A 70 12.82 4.15 9.20
CA TYR A 70 12.29 2.93 8.61
C TYR A 70 11.00 2.52 9.32
N LYS A 71 9.88 2.64 8.61
CA LYS A 71 8.53 2.31 9.13
C LYS A 71 7.91 1.06 8.50
N VAL A 72 8.27 0.76 7.26
CA VAL A 72 7.69 -0.35 6.49
C VAL A 72 8.73 -0.94 5.56
N GLN A 73 8.64 -2.25 5.34
CA GLN A 73 9.37 -2.97 4.31
C GLN A 73 8.41 -3.93 3.60
N ALA A 74 8.42 -3.91 2.28
CA ALA A 74 7.61 -4.80 1.46
C ALA A 74 8.50 -5.86 0.82
N PHE A 75 8.14 -7.12 1.03
CA PHE A 75 8.64 -8.30 0.34
C PHE A 75 7.49 -8.88 -0.49
N ALA A 76 7.80 -9.70 -1.49
CA ALA A 76 6.84 -10.19 -2.49
C ALA A 76 5.45 -10.52 -1.90
N ASP A 77 5.41 -11.42 -0.92
CA ASP A 77 4.20 -11.91 -0.26
C ASP A 77 4.02 -11.36 1.18
N ASN A 78 4.97 -10.58 1.70
CA ASN A 78 4.93 -10.12 3.11
C ASN A 78 5.16 -8.62 3.24
N LEU A 79 4.36 -7.97 4.09
CA LEU A 79 4.58 -6.60 4.55
C LEU A 79 5.05 -6.63 6.00
N VAL A 80 6.20 -6.01 6.26
CA VAL A 80 6.77 -5.87 7.60
C VAL A 80 6.64 -4.43 8.04
N PHE A 81 5.99 -4.19 9.17
CA PHE A 81 5.84 -2.87 9.78
C PHE A 81 6.80 -2.73 10.95
N ILE A 82 7.53 -1.63 10.99
CA ILE A 82 8.54 -1.30 12.00
C ILE A 82 8.01 -0.10 12.77
N VAL A 83 7.66 -0.32 14.03
CA VAL A 83 7.04 0.71 14.87
C VAL A 83 7.72 0.75 16.24
N GLU A 84 8.24 1.91 16.62
CA GLU A 84 8.70 2.20 17.98
C GLU A 84 7.49 2.34 18.91
N GLU A 85 7.61 1.95 20.18
CA GLU A 85 6.52 2.03 21.18
C GLU A 85 5.20 1.40 20.68
N LEU A 86 5.23 0.09 20.42
CA LEU A 86 4.15 -0.66 19.76
C LEU A 86 2.75 -0.41 20.36
N ILE A 87 2.63 -0.27 21.68
CA ILE A 87 1.34 -0.04 22.37
C ILE A 87 0.72 1.31 21.95
N LYS A 88 1.54 2.34 21.78
CA LYS A 88 1.07 3.71 21.51
C LYS A 88 0.96 3.97 20.01
N ASN A 89 2.02 3.65 19.26
CA ASN A 89 2.10 3.98 17.84
C ASN A 89 1.45 2.88 16.97
N GLY A 90 1.37 1.65 17.46
CA GLY A 90 0.70 0.55 16.76
C GLY A 90 -0.79 0.79 16.57
N GLN A 91 -1.46 1.46 17.51
CA GLN A 91 -2.87 1.85 17.34
C GLN A 91 -3.06 2.80 16.14
N VAL A 92 -2.14 3.74 15.95
CA VAL A 92 -2.19 4.67 14.81
C VAL A 92 -1.94 3.93 13.49
N LEU A 93 -0.99 2.97 13.49
CA LEU A 93 -0.75 2.12 12.33
C LEU A 93 -2.01 1.33 11.94
N LEU A 94 -2.67 0.68 12.91
CA LEU A 94 -3.90 -0.07 12.66
C LEU A 94 -5.00 0.82 12.09
N GLN A 95 -5.15 2.04 12.60
CA GLN A 95 -6.11 3.01 12.05
C GLN A 95 -5.82 3.37 10.59
N GLU A 96 -4.56 3.53 10.19
CA GLU A 96 -4.22 3.80 8.78
C GLU A 96 -4.51 2.58 7.89
N ILE A 97 -4.29 1.36 8.37
CA ILE A 97 -4.65 0.13 7.65
C ILE A 97 -6.17 -0.01 7.52
N GLU A 98 -6.93 0.29 8.56
CA GLU A 98 -8.40 0.25 8.54
C GLU A 98 -8.98 1.29 7.57
N LYS A 99 -8.48 2.54 7.60
CA LYS A 99 -8.90 3.59 6.66
C LYS A 99 -8.57 3.29 5.20
N PHE A 100 -7.55 2.48 4.95
CA PHE A 100 -7.19 2.07 3.60
C PHE A 100 -8.14 0.99 3.04
N ARG A 101 -8.79 0.23 3.93
CA ARG A 101 -9.82 -0.73 3.55
C ARG A 101 -11.08 -0.05 3.02
N GLU A 102 -11.35 1.19 3.47
CA GLU A 102 -12.44 2.06 3.00
C GLU A 102 -12.10 2.71 1.64
#